data_AF-A0A3N5RZB5-F1
#
_entry.id   AF-A0A3N5RZB5-F1
#
_cell.length_a   1.000
_cell.length_b   1.000
_cell.length_c   1.000
_cell.angle_alpha   90.00
_cell.angle_beta   90.00
_cell.angle_gamma   90.00
#
_symmetry.space_group_name_H-M   'P 1'
#
loop_
_entity.id
_entity.type
_entity.pdbx_description
1 polymer ?
#
loop_
_entity_poly.entity_id
_entity_poly.type
_entity_poly.pdbx_seq_one_letter_code
_entity_poly.pdbx_strand_id
1 'polypeptide(L)'
;MKKTGLAAAGIIILSLVAILVIVVSLLNAAPPALPAPAINHTQTKAITLTPTLTATPDPCSVENFQGTLMAFDQVSREFSDAFVLAQNTPAARLSTVIPDMQKIRRRAEDFAVPPCLTTLKEHQLGFMNTAIDVSLLLYSSFSGDPNQTLTQEQVNGVVAQVNQLMTQASDYARQYQTEMARLLGVTLTPSPSTPEPDDASTPVETSPAL
;
A
#
# COMPACT_ATOMS: atom_id res chain seq x y z
N MET A 1 16.25 -49.88 7.79
CA MET A 1 17.41 -49.06 8.21
C MET A 1 17.97 -48.32 7.00
N LYS A 2 17.83 -46.98 6.96
CA LYS A 2 18.66 -46.04 6.19
C LYS A 2 18.25 -44.61 6.58
N LYS A 3 19.05 -43.99 7.47
CA LYS A 3 18.98 -42.57 7.84
C LYS A 3 20.32 -41.95 7.44
N THR A 4 20.37 -41.24 6.32
CA THR A 4 21.50 -40.36 5.96
C THR A 4 21.00 -39.34 4.95
N GLY A 5 20.90 -38.06 5.34
CA GLY A 5 20.52 -37.00 4.40
C GLY A 5 20.08 -35.69 5.05
N LEU A 6 20.64 -35.29 6.19
CA LEU A 6 20.28 -34.03 6.84
C LEU A 6 21.50 -33.40 7.54
N ALA A 7 22.55 -33.10 6.77
CA ALA A 7 23.73 -32.41 7.30
C ALA A 7 24.35 -31.39 6.35
N ALA A 8 24.10 -31.47 5.04
CA ALA A 8 24.76 -30.59 4.06
C ALA A 8 24.08 -29.21 3.88
N ALA A 9 22.76 -29.10 4.12
CA ALA A 9 22.02 -27.86 3.86
C ALA A 9 22.19 -26.78 4.95
N GLY A 10 22.54 -27.16 6.18
CA GLY A 10 22.69 -26.21 7.29
C GLY A 10 23.96 -25.35 7.24
N ILE A 11 25.03 -25.85 6.61
CA ILE A 11 26.32 -25.15 6.56
C ILE A 11 26.29 -23.98 5.55
N ILE A 12 25.50 -24.10 4.47
CA ILE A 12 25.41 -23.07 3.44
C ILE A 12 24.62 -21.84 3.94
N ILE A 13 23.58 -22.05 4.75
CA ILE A 13 22.74 -20.96 5.27
C ILE A 13 23.50 -20.12 6.32
N LEU A 14 24.32 -20.75 7.16
CA LEU A 14 25.14 -20.02 8.15
C LEU A 14 26.19 -19.12 7.48
N SER A 15 26.76 -19.55 6.35
CA SER A 15 27.78 -18.78 5.63
C SER A 15 27.22 -17.51 4.96
N LEU A 16 25.97 -17.54 4.50
CA LEU A 16 25.33 -16.38 3.86
C LEU A 16 24.94 -15.30 4.87
N VAL A 17 24.51 -15.69 6.07
CA VAL A 17 24.17 -14.74 7.15
C VAL A 17 25.42 -13.99 7.64
N ALA A 18 26.57 -14.68 7.74
CA ALA A 18 27.83 -14.04 8.15
C ALA A 18 28.31 -12.98 7.14
N ILE A 19 28.16 -13.24 5.84
CA ILE A 19 28.55 -12.28 4.78
C ILE A 19 27.64 -11.04 4.82
N LEU A 20 26.33 -11.21 5.07
CA LEU A 20 25.38 -10.09 5.12
C LEU A 20 25.68 -9.13 6.30
N VAL A 21 26.07 -9.67 7.47
CA VAL A 21 26.41 -8.86 8.66
C VAL A 21 27.68 -8.03 8.45
N ILE A 22 28.65 -8.55 7.68
CA ILE A 22 29.90 -7.83 7.37
C ILE A 22 29.63 -6.65 6.41
N VAL A 23 28.77 -6.84 5.41
CA VAL A 23 28.43 -5.77 4.44
C VAL A 23 27.66 -4.63 5.11
N VAL A 24 26.73 -4.92 6.02
CA VAL A 24 25.97 -3.89 6.76
C VAL A 24 26.86 -3.09 7.72
N SER A 25 27.91 -3.72 8.28
CA SER A 25 28.84 -3.04 9.20
C SER A 25 29.78 -2.04 8.50
N LEU A 26 30.05 -2.21 7.20
CA LEU A 26 30.94 -1.32 6.44
C LEU A 26 30.24 -0.08 5.86
N LEU A 27 28.90 -0.06 5.83
CA LEU A 27 28.11 1.07 5.30
C LEU A 27 27.78 2.14 6.35
N ASN A 28 28.10 1.91 7.63
CA ASN A 28 27.82 2.83 8.74
C ASN A 28 29.04 3.67 9.17
N ALA A 29 30.05 3.80 8.32
CA ALA A 29 31.19 4.68 8.58
C ALA A 29 30.76 6.15 8.42
N ALA A 30 30.53 6.82 9.56
CA ALA A 30 30.30 8.25 9.62
C ALA A 30 31.51 9.02 9.03
N PRO A 31 31.29 10.03 8.17
CA PRO A 31 32.38 10.82 7.61
C PRO A 31 33.11 11.61 8.72
N PRO A 32 34.44 11.78 8.61
CA PRO A 32 35.21 12.55 9.57
C PRO A 32 34.76 14.01 9.58
N ALA A 33 34.54 14.55 10.79
CA ALA A 33 34.19 15.96 10.99
C ALA A 33 35.28 16.87 10.41
N LEU A 34 34.88 17.75 9.48
CA LEU A 34 35.76 18.77 8.93
C LEU A 34 36.18 19.77 10.02
N PRO A 35 37.45 20.22 10.02
CA PRO A 35 37.93 21.24 10.94
C PRO A 35 37.25 22.60 10.63
N ALA A 36 36.79 23.25 11.70
CA ALA A 36 36.19 24.57 11.64
C ALA A 36 37.21 25.64 11.18
N PRO A 37 36.83 26.55 10.27
CA PRO A 37 37.70 27.65 9.86
C PRO A 37 37.85 28.72 10.95
N ALA A 38 39.07 29.21 11.12
CA ALA A 38 39.42 30.30 12.03
C ALA A 38 38.78 31.62 11.59
N ILE A 39 38.15 32.31 12.54
CA ILE A 39 37.49 33.60 12.36
C ILE A 39 38.56 34.70 12.32
N ASN A 40 38.89 35.19 11.13
CA ASN A 40 39.59 36.46 10.96
C ASN A 40 38.58 37.61 11.06
N HIS A 41 38.68 38.39 12.14
CA HIS A 41 37.94 39.63 12.33
C HIS A 41 38.48 40.74 11.41
N THR A 42 38.03 40.75 10.17
CA THR A 42 38.12 41.94 9.31
C THR A 42 36.84 42.74 9.49
N GLN A 43 36.97 43.93 10.07
CA GLN A 43 35.87 44.84 10.34
C GLN A 43 35.36 45.44 9.02
N THR A 44 34.45 44.72 8.37
CA THR A 44 33.74 45.15 7.16
C THR A 44 32.64 46.15 7.54
N LYS A 45 32.73 47.34 6.96
CA LYS A 45 31.75 48.42 7.03
C LYS A 45 30.36 47.88 6.67
N ALA A 46 29.42 47.94 7.61
CA ALA A 46 28.06 47.41 7.44
C ALA A 46 27.35 48.12 6.28
N ILE A 47 27.20 47.42 5.16
CA ILE A 47 26.25 47.77 4.11
C ILE A 47 24.89 47.28 4.62
N THR A 48 23.99 48.19 4.93
CA THR A 48 22.59 47.87 5.22
C THR A 48 21.96 47.34 3.94
N LEU A 49 22.03 46.02 3.74
CA LEU A 49 21.32 45.31 2.69
C LEU A 49 19.86 45.22 3.13
N THR A 50 18.98 45.95 2.44
CA THR A 50 17.53 45.74 2.55
C THR A 50 17.26 44.27 2.22
N PRO A 51 16.68 43.47 3.13
CA PRO A 51 16.42 42.06 2.86
C PRO A 51 15.48 41.98 1.67
N THR A 52 15.98 41.42 0.57
CA THR A 52 15.14 41.07 -0.58
C THR A 52 14.25 39.92 -0.13
N LEU A 53 12.96 40.21 0.09
CA LEU A 53 11.95 39.21 0.38
C LEU A 53 11.93 38.20 -0.76
N THR A 54 12.53 37.03 -0.52
CA THR A 54 12.41 35.89 -1.41
C THR A 54 11.10 35.21 -1.05
N ALA A 55 10.14 35.17 -1.97
CA ALA A 55 8.87 34.49 -1.72
C ALA A 55 9.16 33.00 -1.42
N THR A 56 8.75 32.52 -0.25
CA THR A 56 8.81 31.09 0.08
C THR A 56 7.96 30.33 -0.94
N PRO A 57 8.51 29.33 -1.65
CA PRO A 57 7.75 28.52 -2.58
C PRO A 57 6.53 27.90 -1.89
N ASP A 58 5.36 27.96 -2.53
CA ASP A 58 4.14 27.35 -2.01
C ASP A 58 4.24 25.83 -2.11
N PRO A 59 4.25 25.08 -0.98
CA PRO A 59 4.33 23.62 -1.00
C PRO A 59 3.11 22.96 -1.67
N CYS A 60 2.05 23.74 -1.92
CA CYS A 60 0.81 23.31 -2.54
C CYS A 60 0.65 23.78 -3.99
N SER A 61 1.71 24.31 -4.61
CA SER A 61 1.75 24.46 -6.07
C SER A 61 2.03 23.11 -6.73
N VAL A 62 1.42 22.84 -7.88
CA VAL A 62 1.49 21.55 -8.59
C VAL A 62 2.93 21.14 -8.88
N GLU A 63 3.78 22.12 -9.20
CA GLU A 63 5.20 21.94 -9.50
C GLU A 63 5.98 21.42 -8.28
N ASN A 64 5.52 21.75 -7.07
CA ASN A 64 6.22 21.43 -5.83
C ASN A 64 5.78 20.09 -5.21
N PHE A 65 4.66 19.50 -5.64
CA PHE A 65 4.16 18.23 -5.11
C PHE A 65 4.07 17.08 -6.10
N GLN A 66 4.41 17.27 -7.39
CA GLN A 66 4.33 16.20 -8.39
C GLN A 66 5.14 14.95 -8.01
N GLY A 67 6.37 15.12 -7.51
CA GLY A 67 7.18 14.00 -7.03
C GLY A 67 6.54 13.26 -5.85
N THR A 68 5.86 13.99 -4.97
CA THR A 68 5.09 13.44 -3.84
C THR A 68 3.92 12.59 -4.33
N LEU A 69 3.20 13.03 -5.36
CA LEU A 69 2.11 12.24 -5.96
C LEU A 69 2.60 10.95 -6.62
N MET A 70 3.76 10.97 -7.28
CA MET A 70 4.35 9.75 -7.85
C MET A 70 4.71 8.73 -6.77
N ALA A 71 5.23 9.20 -5.63
CA ALA A 71 5.50 8.34 -4.49
C ALA A 71 4.22 7.75 -3.88
N PHE A 72 3.14 8.54 -3.80
CA PHE A 72 1.82 8.05 -3.41
C PHE A 72 1.32 6.93 -4.32
N ASP A 73 1.37 7.14 -5.64
CA ASP A 73 0.94 6.16 -6.64
C ASP A 73 1.76 4.87 -6.54
N GLN A 74 3.08 4.98 -6.38
CA GLN A 74 3.94 3.82 -6.20
C GLN A 74 3.53 2.97 -4.98
N VAL A 75 3.36 3.59 -3.81
CA VAL A 75 2.97 2.86 -2.59
C VAL A 75 1.57 2.25 -2.73
N SER A 76 0.65 2.96 -3.38
CA SER A 76 -0.70 2.44 -3.68
C SER A 76 -0.66 1.22 -4.59
N ARG A 77 0.19 1.21 -5.62
CA ARG A 77 0.36 0.04 -6.51
C ARG A 77 0.98 -1.13 -5.78
N GLU A 78 2.06 -0.91 -5.04
CA GLU A 78 2.70 -1.97 -4.24
C GLU A 78 1.70 -2.61 -3.25
N PHE A 79 0.86 -1.80 -2.61
CA PHE A 79 -0.20 -2.32 -1.75
C PHE A 79 -1.27 -3.08 -2.53
N SER A 80 -1.68 -2.57 -3.69
CA SER A 80 -2.69 -3.22 -4.53
C SER A 80 -2.21 -4.59 -5.01
N ASP A 81 -0.95 -4.73 -5.40
CA ASP A 81 -0.34 -6.01 -5.78
C ASP A 81 -0.34 -6.99 -4.60
N ALA A 82 0.03 -6.53 -3.40
CA ALA A 82 -0.02 -7.35 -2.18
C ALA A 82 -1.46 -7.75 -1.83
N PHE A 83 -2.44 -6.87 -2.04
CA PHE A 83 -3.84 -7.17 -1.80
C PHE A 83 -4.42 -8.14 -2.83
N VAL A 84 -4.02 -8.05 -4.11
CA VAL A 84 -4.36 -9.06 -5.12
C VAL A 84 -3.78 -10.41 -4.73
N LEU A 85 -2.53 -10.46 -4.25
CA LEU A 85 -1.94 -11.69 -3.72
C LEU A 85 -2.76 -12.25 -2.55
N ALA A 86 -3.21 -11.40 -1.61
CA ALA A 86 -4.05 -11.82 -0.49
C ALA A 86 -5.40 -12.40 -0.97
N GLN A 87 -6.08 -11.77 -1.93
CA GLN A 87 -7.34 -12.26 -2.49
C GLN A 87 -7.22 -13.64 -3.18
N ASN A 88 -6.02 -13.96 -3.68
CA ASN A 88 -5.72 -15.24 -4.32
C ASN A 88 -5.07 -16.25 -3.36
N THR A 89 -4.85 -15.88 -2.09
CA THR A 89 -4.23 -16.74 -1.07
C THR A 89 -5.33 -17.44 -0.26
N PRO A 90 -5.26 -18.76 -0.05
CA PRO A 90 -6.20 -19.45 0.82
C PRO A 90 -6.21 -18.84 2.22
N ALA A 91 -7.39 -18.73 2.84
CA ALA A 91 -7.55 -18.01 4.11
C ALA A 91 -6.57 -18.47 5.21
N ALA A 92 -6.33 -19.78 5.34
CA ALA A 92 -5.38 -20.35 6.30
C ALA A 92 -3.90 -19.93 6.08
N ARG A 93 -3.57 -19.41 4.90
CA ARG A 93 -2.22 -18.94 4.51
C ARG A 93 -2.09 -17.42 4.51
N LEU A 94 -3.16 -16.67 4.79
CA LEU A 94 -3.13 -15.20 4.81
C LEU A 94 -2.15 -14.64 5.85
N SER A 95 -1.83 -15.39 6.90
CA SER A 95 -0.81 -15.00 7.89
C SER A 95 0.57 -14.72 7.29
N THR A 96 0.89 -15.24 6.10
CA THR A 96 2.15 -14.94 5.42
C THR A 96 2.11 -13.68 4.55
N VAL A 97 0.92 -13.17 4.20
CA VAL A 97 0.75 -12.03 3.28
C VAL A 97 0.35 -10.76 4.03
N ILE A 98 -0.49 -10.88 5.07
CA ILE A 98 -0.96 -9.75 5.89
C ILE A 98 0.20 -8.89 6.45
N PRO A 99 1.32 -9.46 6.97
CA PRO A 99 2.44 -8.66 7.46
C PRO A 99 3.06 -7.74 6.39
N ASP A 100 3.11 -8.19 5.13
CA ASP A 100 3.62 -7.39 4.02
C ASP A 100 2.65 -6.24 3.69
N MET A 101 1.35 -6.49 3.65
CA MET A 101 0.34 -5.44 3.51
C MET A 101 0.46 -4.39 4.62
N GLN A 102 0.58 -4.82 5.88
CA GLN A 102 0.76 -3.94 7.04
C GLN A 102 2.07 -3.15 6.98
N LYS A 103 3.15 -3.74 6.47
CA LYS A 103 4.42 -3.06 6.24
C LYS A 103 4.27 -1.94 5.20
N ILE A 104 3.59 -2.20 4.09
CA ILE A 104 3.34 -1.20 3.04
C ILE A 104 2.46 -0.08 3.59
N ARG A 105 1.38 -0.41 4.31
CA ARG A 105 0.48 0.59 4.94
C ARG A 105 1.21 1.49 5.95
N ARG A 106 2.14 0.95 6.75
CA ARG A 106 2.97 1.78 7.66
C ARG A 106 3.88 2.73 6.90
N ARG A 107 4.51 2.29 5.80
CA ARG A 107 5.29 3.19 4.94
C ARG A 107 4.44 4.33 4.37
N ALA A 108 3.18 4.05 4.00
CA ALA A 108 2.25 5.09 3.56
C ALA A 108 1.91 6.08 4.69
N GLU A 109 1.72 5.59 5.92
CA GLU A 109 1.45 6.43 7.09
C GLU A 109 2.65 7.32 7.46
N ASP A 110 3.87 6.81 7.40
CA ASP A 110 5.08 7.55 7.75
C ASP A 110 5.47 8.61 6.71
N PHE A 111 4.82 8.60 5.54
CA PHE A 111 5.09 9.54 4.46
C PHE A 111 4.66 10.97 4.83
N ALA A 112 5.60 11.90 4.95
CA ALA A 112 5.30 13.30 5.26
C ALA A 112 4.67 14.00 4.05
N VAL A 113 3.55 14.69 4.27
CA VAL A 113 2.78 15.31 3.19
C VAL A 113 2.43 16.75 3.54
N PRO A 114 2.43 17.67 2.56
CA PRO A 114 1.95 19.02 2.78
C PRO A 114 0.43 19.00 3.05
N PRO A 115 -0.12 20.03 3.72
CA PRO A 115 -1.53 20.05 4.11
C PRO A 115 -2.51 19.80 2.95
N CYS A 116 -2.19 20.28 1.75
CA CYS A 116 -3.00 20.08 0.53
C CYS A 116 -3.13 18.61 0.08
N LEU A 117 -2.26 17.70 0.54
CA LEU A 117 -2.33 16.28 0.19
C LEU A 117 -2.90 15.41 1.33
N THR A 118 -3.38 16.03 2.42
CA THR A 118 -3.92 15.30 3.58
C THR A 118 -5.10 14.42 3.20
N THR A 119 -6.07 14.96 2.47
CA THR A 119 -7.25 14.21 2.02
C THR A 119 -6.90 13.03 1.12
N LEU A 120 -5.94 13.21 0.20
CA LEU A 120 -5.44 12.12 -0.64
C LEU A 120 -4.86 10.99 0.22
N LYS A 121 -4.07 11.35 1.24
CA LYS A 121 -3.48 10.39 2.19
C LYS A 121 -4.54 9.66 3.00
N GLU A 122 -5.56 10.38 3.48
CA GLU A 122 -6.66 9.80 4.24
C GLU A 122 -7.40 8.74 3.41
N HIS A 123 -7.72 9.02 2.14
CA HIS A 123 -8.36 8.04 1.26
C HIS A 123 -7.46 6.84 0.97
N GLN A 124 -6.16 7.07 0.73
CA GLN A 124 -5.20 5.99 0.54
C GLN A 124 -5.14 5.06 1.76
N LEU A 125 -4.97 5.62 2.96
CA LEU A 125 -4.89 4.84 4.20
C LEU A 125 -6.24 4.17 4.53
N GLY A 126 -7.36 4.81 4.22
CA GLY A 126 -8.70 4.23 4.38
C GLY A 126 -8.88 2.97 3.53
N PHE A 127 -8.45 2.99 2.27
CA PHE A 127 -8.43 1.81 1.41
C PHE A 127 -7.52 0.72 2.00
N MET A 128 -6.28 1.07 2.37
CA MET A 128 -5.31 0.10 2.89
C MET A 128 -5.78 -0.58 4.18
N ASN A 129 -6.32 0.20 5.12
CA ASN A 129 -6.85 -0.33 6.37
C ASN A 129 -8.01 -1.30 6.11
N THR A 130 -9.01 -0.88 5.32
CA THR A 130 -10.18 -1.71 5.02
C THR A 130 -9.78 -3.02 4.33
N ALA A 131 -8.84 -2.98 3.38
CA ALA A 131 -8.34 -4.17 2.70
C ALA A 131 -7.58 -5.14 3.65
N ILE A 132 -6.82 -4.60 4.61
CA ILE A 132 -6.21 -5.40 5.68
C ILE A 132 -7.30 -6.02 6.57
N ASP A 133 -8.33 -5.26 6.94
CA ASP A 133 -9.44 -5.74 7.77
C ASP A 133 -10.21 -6.88 7.10
N VAL A 134 -10.46 -6.81 5.78
CA VAL A 134 -11.03 -7.93 5.00
C VAL A 134 -10.14 -9.17 5.12
N SER A 135 -8.83 -9.00 4.92
CA SER A 135 -7.88 -10.11 4.95
C SER A 135 -7.79 -10.74 6.35
N LEU A 136 -7.82 -9.92 7.40
CA LEU A 136 -7.85 -10.37 8.79
C LEU A 136 -9.15 -11.09 9.12
N LEU A 137 -10.30 -10.59 8.68
CA LEU A 137 -11.59 -11.23 8.88
C LEU A 137 -11.62 -12.63 8.24
N LEU A 138 -11.16 -12.73 6.98
CA LEU A 138 -11.05 -14.02 6.29
C LEU A 138 -10.09 -14.95 7.02
N TYR A 139 -8.92 -14.47 7.41
CA TYR A 139 -7.97 -15.24 8.18
C TYR A 139 -8.61 -15.76 9.48
N SER A 140 -9.11 -14.89 10.35
CA SER A 140 -9.67 -15.30 11.65
C SER A 140 -10.89 -16.21 11.53
N SER A 141 -11.70 -16.07 10.48
CA SER A 141 -12.91 -16.87 10.29
C SER A 141 -12.61 -18.28 9.79
N PHE A 142 -11.55 -18.46 9.01
CA PHE A 142 -11.29 -19.71 8.29
C PHE A 142 -9.90 -20.34 8.56
N SER A 143 -9.04 -19.71 9.37
CA SER A 143 -7.72 -20.25 9.74
C SER A 143 -7.73 -21.08 11.03
N GLY A 144 -8.91 -21.35 11.58
CA GLY A 144 -9.10 -22.10 12.83
C GLY A 144 -8.78 -23.60 12.72
N ASP A 145 -9.35 -24.40 13.62
CA ASP A 145 -9.20 -25.86 13.58
C ASP A 145 -9.65 -26.40 12.20
N PRO A 146 -8.85 -27.20 11.48
CA PRO A 146 -9.27 -27.78 10.20
C PRO A 146 -10.52 -28.68 10.31
N ASN A 147 -10.90 -29.10 11.53
CA ASN A 147 -12.14 -29.84 11.80
C ASN A 147 -13.30 -28.93 12.24
N GLN A 148 -13.07 -27.61 12.34
CA GLN A 148 -14.13 -26.66 12.63
C GLN A 148 -15.04 -26.53 11.42
N THR A 149 -16.22 -27.13 11.53
CA THR A 149 -17.29 -26.93 10.56
C THR A 149 -18.07 -25.68 10.94
N LEU A 150 -17.98 -24.63 10.12
CA LEU A 150 -18.86 -23.46 10.27
C LEU A 150 -20.28 -23.82 9.84
N THR A 151 -21.27 -23.30 10.54
CA THR A 151 -22.66 -23.40 10.10
C THR A 151 -22.88 -22.52 8.87
N GLN A 152 -23.88 -22.84 8.06
CA GLN A 152 -24.23 -22.02 6.90
C GLN A 152 -24.54 -20.57 7.28
N GLU A 153 -25.18 -20.37 8.43
CA GLU A 153 -25.49 -19.03 8.96
C GLU A 153 -24.22 -18.23 9.27
N GLN A 154 -23.20 -18.88 9.88
CA GLN A 154 -21.91 -18.25 10.14
C GLN A 154 -21.19 -17.86 8.85
N VAL A 155 -21.18 -18.75 7.85
CA VAL A 155 -20.59 -18.47 6.54
C VAL A 155 -21.30 -17.28 5.88
N ASN A 156 -22.63 -17.26 5.90
CA ASN A 156 -23.41 -16.14 5.34
C ASN A 156 -23.10 -14.81 6.06
N GLY A 157 -22.93 -14.84 7.39
CA GLY A 157 -22.53 -13.67 8.16
C GLY A 157 -21.15 -13.13 7.77
N VAL A 158 -20.16 -14.01 7.63
CA VAL A 158 -18.81 -13.62 7.19
C VAL A 158 -18.84 -13.04 5.77
N VAL A 159 -19.56 -13.68 4.84
CA VAL A 159 -19.69 -13.18 3.46
C VAL A 159 -20.34 -11.80 3.43
N ALA A 160 -21.42 -11.58 4.20
CA ALA A 160 -22.06 -10.28 4.27
C ALA A 160 -21.10 -9.18 4.77
N GLN A 161 -20.30 -9.49 5.80
CA GLN A 161 -19.33 -8.55 6.34
C GLN A 161 -18.16 -8.29 5.38
N VAL A 162 -17.65 -9.33 4.70
CA VAL A 162 -16.63 -9.18 3.65
C VAL A 162 -17.15 -8.28 2.52
N ASN A 163 -18.38 -8.50 2.05
CA ASN A 163 -18.98 -7.67 1.01
C ASN A 163 -19.07 -6.21 1.44
N GLN A 164 -19.52 -5.94 2.67
CA GLN A 164 -19.59 -4.58 3.21
C GLN A 164 -18.21 -3.90 3.22
N LEU A 165 -17.18 -4.59 3.72
CA LEU A 165 -15.82 -4.04 3.77
C LEU A 165 -15.23 -3.86 2.36
N MET A 166 -15.50 -4.77 1.42
CA MET A 166 -15.05 -4.63 0.02
C MET A 166 -15.70 -3.43 -0.68
N THR A 167 -16.98 -3.16 -0.41
CA THR A 167 -17.65 -1.93 -0.86
C THR A 167 -16.97 -0.69 -0.29
N GLN A 168 -16.71 -0.67 1.02
CA GLN A 168 -16.03 0.45 1.68
C GLN A 168 -14.60 0.66 1.13
N ALA A 169 -13.83 -0.40 0.90
CA ALA A 169 -12.51 -0.32 0.28
C ALA A 169 -12.60 0.28 -1.14
N SER A 170 -13.60 -0.13 -1.92
CA SER A 170 -13.85 0.39 -3.27
C SER A 170 -14.23 1.87 -3.24
N ASP A 171 -14.99 2.32 -2.24
CA ASP A 171 -15.32 3.74 -2.04
C ASP A 171 -14.07 4.57 -1.77
N TYR A 172 -13.19 4.12 -0.88
CA TYR A 172 -11.91 4.80 -0.62
C TYR A 172 -11.01 4.86 -1.86
N ALA A 173 -10.92 3.75 -2.61
CA ALA A 173 -10.14 3.73 -3.85
C ALA A 173 -10.68 4.74 -4.89
N ARG A 174 -12.01 4.86 -5.02
CA ARG A 174 -12.64 5.84 -5.91
C ARG A 174 -12.38 7.28 -5.45
N GLN A 175 -12.49 7.55 -4.15
CA GLN A 175 -12.20 8.86 -3.58
C GLN A 175 -10.73 9.25 -3.78
N TYR A 176 -9.80 8.31 -3.57
CA TYR A 176 -8.38 8.49 -3.87
C TYR A 176 -8.15 8.85 -5.35
N GLN A 177 -8.75 8.11 -6.29
CA GLN A 177 -8.61 8.39 -7.73
C GLN A 177 -9.19 9.75 -8.12
N THR A 178 -10.34 10.12 -7.52
CA THR A 178 -10.99 11.41 -7.75
C THR A 178 -10.10 12.56 -7.26
N GLU A 179 -9.54 12.43 -6.05
CA GLU A 179 -8.67 13.44 -5.47
C GLU A 179 -7.34 13.54 -6.22
N MET A 180 -6.76 12.41 -6.64
CA MET A 180 -5.57 12.40 -7.49
C MET A 180 -5.82 13.16 -8.80
N ALA A 181 -6.96 12.91 -9.46
CA ALA A 181 -7.29 13.62 -10.70
C ALA A 181 -7.52 15.12 -10.47
N ARG A 182 -8.19 15.49 -9.37
CA ARG A 182 -8.38 16.89 -8.96
C ARG A 182 -7.04 17.61 -8.78
N LEU A 183 -6.08 16.97 -8.09
CA LEU A 183 -4.75 17.52 -7.83
C LEU A 183 -3.90 17.65 -9.10
N LEU A 184 -4.12 16.76 -10.09
CA LEU A 184 -3.47 16.83 -11.40
C LEU A 184 -4.17 17.80 -12.38
N GLY A 185 -5.28 18.43 -11.97
CA GLY A 185 -6.06 19.31 -12.84
C GLY A 185 -6.77 18.57 -13.99
N VAL A 186 -6.96 17.25 -13.86
CA VAL A 186 -7.64 16.43 -14.87
C VAL A 186 -9.09 16.20 -14.46
N THR A 187 -10.03 16.54 -15.34
CA THR A 187 -11.43 16.20 -15.15
C THR A 187 -11.67 14.75 -15.54
N LEU A 188 -12.02 13.89 -14.59
CA LEU A 188 -12.47 12.53 -14.89
C LEU A 188 -13.86 12.61 -15.52
N THR A 189 -13.96 12.24 -16.80
CA THR A 189 -15.27 12.00 -17.42
C THR A 189 -15.71 10.60 -17.02
N PRO A 190 -16.88 10.41 -16.38
CA PRO A 190 -17.36 9.07 -16.04
C PRO A 190 -17.46 8.24 -17.32
N SER A 191 -16.82 7.07 -17.32
CA SER A 191 -16.99 6.11 -18.41
C SER A 191 -18.48 5.72 -18.47
N PRO A 192 -19.11 5.73 -19.65
CA PRO A 192 -20.49 5.27 -19.77
C PRO A 192 -20.55 3.84 -19.24
N SER A 193 -21.37 3.62 -18.21
CA SER A 193 -21.68 2.30 -17.69
C SER A 193 -22.31 1.51 -18.85
N THR A 194 -21.59 0.51 -19.35
CA THR A 194 -22.12 -0.45 -20.32
C THR A 194 -23.41 -1.03 -19.73
N PRO A 195 -24.57 -0.90 -20.41
CA PRO A 195 -25.81 -1.48 -19.92
C PRO A 195 -25.60 -2.99 -19.75
N GLU A 196 -25.96 -3.47 -18.56
CA GLU A 196 -26.06 -4.88 -18.24
C GLU A 196 -26.92 -5.57 -19.32
N PRO A 197 -26.50 -6.73 -19.88
CA PRO A 197 -27.30 -7.41 -20.89
C PRO A 197 -28.64 -7.81 -20.26
N ASP A 198 -29.74 -7.23 -20.73
CA ASP A 198 -31.09 -7.69 -20.41
C ASP A 198 -31.17 -9.18 -20.78
N ASP A 199 -31.28 -10.04 -19.76
CA ASP A 199 -31.59 -11.46 -19.89
C ASP A 199 -33.03 -11.61 -20.42
N ALA A 200 -33.20 -11.37 -21.72
CA ALA A 200 -34.39 -11.76 -22.47
C ALA A 200 -34.31 -13.26 -22.79
N SER A 201 -34.53 -14.09 -21.75
CA SER A 201 -34.81 -15.52 -21.93
C SER A 201 -36.19 -15.70 -22.56
N THR A 202 -36.23 -15.88 -23.87
CA THR A 202 -37.40 -16.40 -24.59
C THR A 202 -37.52 -17.90 -24.33
N PRO A 203 -38.66 -18.43 -23.84
CA PRO A 203 -38.84 -19.87 -23.71
C PRO A 203 -39.07 -20.48 -25.10
N VAL A 204 -38.22 -21.42 -25.49
CA VAL A 204 -38.41 -22.24 -26.70
C VAL A 204 -39.47 -23.29 -26.39
N GLU A 205 -40.67 -23.04 -26.90
CA GLU A 205 -41.77 -23.99 -26.96
C GLU A 205 -41.37 -25.19 -27.82
N THR A 206 -41.17 -26.34 -27.19
CA THR A 206 -40.86 -27.60 -27.87
C THR A 206 -42.15 -28.23 -28.34
N SER A 207 -42.41 -28.12 -29.64
CA SER A 207 -43.48 -28.83 -30.35
C SER A 207 -43.21 -30.34 -30.40
N PRO A 208 -44.16 -31.22 -30.05
CA PRO A 208 -43.99 -32.66 -30.18
C PRO A 208 -44.34 -33.10 -31.62
N ALA A 209 -43.43 -33.83 -32.25
CA ALA A 209 -43.71 -34.56 -33.48
C ALA A 209 -43.59 -36.08 -33.22
N LEU A 210 -44.74 -36.75 -33.39
CA LEU A 210 -44.99 -38.17 -33.63
C LEU A 210 -44.69 -39.19 -32.52
#